data_AF-K2FTM7-F1
#
_entry.id   AF-K2FTM7-F1
#
_cell.length_a   1.000
_cell.length_b   1.000
_cell.length_c   1.000
_cell.angle_alpha   90.00
_cell.angle_beta   90.00
_cell.angle_gamma   90.00
#
_symmetry.space_group_name_H-M   'P 1'
#
loop_
_entity.id
_entity.type
_entity.pdbx_description
1 polymer ?
#
loop_
_entity_poly.entity_id
_entity_poly.type
_entity_poly.pdbx_seq_one_letter_code
_entity_poly.pdbx_strand_id
1 'polypeptide(L)' 'MASMYCVKCRAKKEVANPEKVTMKNGKPAMKGKCPDCGTGMYRIGTA' A
#
# COMPACT_ATOMS: atom_id res chain seq x y z
N MET A 1 6.65 1.29 -10.48
CA MET A 1 5.49 1.91 -9.82
C MET A 1 4.67 0.81 -9.15
N ALA A 2 4.50 0.84 -7.84
CA ALA A 2 3.72 -0.18 -7.14
C ALA A 2 2.24 0.20 -7.22
N SER A 3 1.47 -0.49 -8.06
CA SER A 3 0.02 -0.37 -8.07
C SER A 3 -0.53 -1.05 -6.82
N MET A 4 -1.24 -0.29 -5.99
CA MET A 4 -1.94 -0.80 -4.82
C MET A 4 -3.44 -0.55 -4.97
N TYR A 5 -4.26 -1.46 -4.44
CA TYR A 5 -5.71 -1.34 -4.54
C TYR A 5 -6.27 -0.55 -3.35
N CYS A 6 -6.90 0.59 -3.63
CA CYS A 6 -7.51 1.41 -2.60
C CYS A 6 -8.91 0.89 -2.31
N VAL A 7 -9.13 0.34 -1.11
CA VAL A 7 -10.45 -0.17 -0.71
C VAL A 7 -11.52 0.92 -0.63
N LYS A 8 -11.15 2.17 -0.32
CA LYS A 8 -12.10 3.29 -0.34
C LYS A 8 -12.51 3.69 -1.76
N CYS A 9 -11.54 3.85 -2.66
CA CYS A 9 -11.79 4.24 -4.05
C CYS A 9 -12.19 3.06 -4.94
N ARG A 10 -12.08 1.82 -4.43
CA ARG A 10 -12.27 0.55 -5.14
C ARG A 10 -11.51 0.48 -6.47
N ALA A 11 -10.36 1.14 -6.54
CA ALA A 11 -9.56 1.30 -7.74
C ALA A 11 -8.09 1.00 -7.45
N LYS A 12 -7.37 0.54 -8.47
CA LYS A 12 -5.90 0.44 -8.43
C LYS A 12 -5.31 1.83 -8.59
N LYS A 13 -4.46 2.22 -7.66
CA LYS A 13 -3.78 3.51 -7.64
C LYS A 13 -2.28 3.29 -7.58
N GLU A 14 -1.54 4.11 -8.31
CA GLU A 14 -0.10 4.07 -8.31
C GLU A 14 0.40 4.82 -7.07
N VAL A 15 1.16 4.13 -6.23
CA VAL A 15 1.80 4.74 -5.08
C VAL A 15 3.23 5.08 -5.49
N ALA A 16 3.57 6.37 -5.44
CA ALA A 16 4.89 6.86 -5.81
C ALA A 16 5.97 6.52 -4.76
N ASN A 17 5.62 6.51 -3.48
CA ASN A 17 6.54 6.22 -2.37
C ASN A 17 5.99 5.12 -1.44
N PRO A 18 6.00 3.85 -1.88
CA PRO A 18 5.68 2.73 -1.01
C PRO A 18 6.81 2.52 0.01
N GLU A 19 6.50 2.64 1.30
CA GLU A 19 7.39 2.31 2.41
C GLU A 19 7.37 0.80 2.67
N LYS A 20 8.53 0.16 2.67
CA LYS A 20 8.64 -1.24 3.10
C LYS A 20 8.51 -1.29 4.63
N VAL A 21 7.49 -2.01 5.11
CA VAL A 21 7.21 -2.17 6.54
C VAL A 21 7.12 -3.66 6.88
N THR A 22 7.77 -4.07 7.96
CA THR A 22 7.58 -5.41 8.52
C THR A 22 6.40 -5.35 9.48
N MET A 23 5.35 -6.12 9.19
CA MET A 23 4.20 -6.20 10.08
C MET A 23 4.59 -6.88 11.40
N LYS A 24 3.83 -6.66 12.48
CA LYS A 24 4.04 -7.32 13.78
C LYS A 24 4.08 -8.86 13.70
N ASN A 25 3.49 -9.43 12.66
CA ASN A 25 3.49 -10.87 12.40
C ASN A 25 4.73 -11.35 11.60
N GLY A 26 5.81 -10.57 11.56
CA GLY A 26 7.08 -10.90 10.89
C GLY A 26 7.06 -10.89 9.36
N LYS A 27 5.91 -10.64 8.73
CA LYS A 27 5.76 -10.65 7.26
C LYS A 27 6.10 -9.28 6.65
N PRO A 28 6.86 -9.24 5.54
CA PRO A 28 7.12 -8.01 4.82
C PRO A 28 5.83 -7.52 4.13
N ALA A 29 5.62 -6.22 4.18
CA ALA A 29 4.54 -5.53 3.49
C ALA A 29 5.06 -4.21 2.92
N MET A 30 4.38 -3.69 1.91
CA MET A 30 4.55 -2.31 1.47
C MET A 30 3.38 -1.48 1.97
N LYS A 31 3.68 -0.36 2.62
CA LYS A 31 2.73 0.66 3.03
C LYS A 31 2.76 1.80 2.03
N GLY A 32 1.59 2.32 1.66
CA GLY A 32 1.43 3.45 0.78
C GLY A 32 0.33 4.37 1.28
N LYS A 33 0.18 5.52 0.64
CA LYS A 33 -1.00 6.38 0.81
C LYS A 33 -1.71 6.53 -0.54
N CYS A 34 -3.03 6.50 -0.51
CA CYS A 34 -3.84 6.81 -1.68
C CYS A 34 -3.73 8.31 -2.00
N PRO A 35 -3.40 8.72 -3.24
CA PRO A 35 -3.34 10.13 -3.60
C PRO A 35 -4.72 10.80 -3.62
N ASP A 36 -5.80 10.06 -3.89
CA ASP A 36 -7.14 10.65 -4.00
C ASP A 36 -7.82 10.84 -2.63
N CYS A 37 -7.71 9.85 -1.74
CA CYS A 37 -8.48 9.81 -0.49
C CYS A 37 -7.61 9.84 0.78
N GLY A 38 -6.28 9.93 0.64
CA GLY A 38 -5.32 9.97 1.75
C GLY A 38 -5.25 8.71 2.60
N THR A 39 -6.07 7.69 2.30
CA THR A 39 -6.15 6.47 3.13
C THR A 39 -4.86 5.66 3.01
N GLY A 40 -4.36 5.17 4.14
CA GLY A 40 -3.21 4.27 4.19
C GLY A 40 -3.54 2.93 3.53
N MET A 41 -2.71 2.52 2.58
CA MET A 41 -2.85 1.30 1.81
C MET A 41 -1.72 0.36 2.18
N TYR A 42 -2.01 -0.95 2.25
CA TYR A 42 -1.00 -1.96 2.54
C TYR A 42 -1.06 -3.05 1.49
N ARG A 43 0.09 -3.39 0.91
CA ARG A 43 0.27 -4.51 0.00
C ARG A 43 1.11 -5.57 0.74
N ILE A 44 0.42 -6.59 1.23
CA ILE A 44 1.01 -7.73 1.93
C ILE A 44 1.51 -8.72 0.89
N GLY A 45 2.74 -9.24 1.05
CA GLY A 45 3.24 -10.33 0.19
C GLY A 45 4.28 -9.94 -0.85
N THR A 46 4.73 -8.68 -0.89
CA THR A 46 5.90 -8.27 -1.68
C THR A 46 6.82 -7.44 -0.79
N ALA A 47 8.01 -7.98 -0.49
CA ALA A 47 9.12 -7.24 0.09
C ALA A 47 9.75 -6.30 -0.95
#